data_AF-A0A3N1ASM7-F1
#
_entry.id   AF-A0A3N1ASM7-F1
#
_cell.length_a   1.000
_cell.length_b   1.000
_cell.length_c   1.000
_cell.angle_alpha   90.00
_cell.angle_beta   90.00
_cell.angle_gamma   90.00
#
_symmetry.space_group_name_H-M   'P 1'
#
loop_
_entity.id
_entity.type
_entity.pdbx_description
1 polymer ?
#
loop_
_entity_poly.entity_id
_entity_poly.type
_entity_poly.pdbx_seq_one_letter_code
_entity_poly.pdbx_strand_id
1 'polypeptide(L)'
;MIIFGTAEPRLPVLGPAQTERVRKLRAAIDDDALGRELEALPAPRVRALTPDICAALDIDLRNRFTAAGWTARLDHFHARDVAQWGPSGRYEDVLTGTDINGVNIVAVKEGELSDAILVLAHHDTVPGTGGADDNGTGVVGLLELARLLGGARFRRTVLLVAVDHEELGFHGARHLVRQMSVAGRKVVSAYVFEMLGFASTAPGSQQLPRGLDLLYPGQIKRIRRNGQRADFAAVLYQRSSRTMAALFAAALTQLNGPTGTVLLRAPTDLPVLGPLLGRFVPFTQHFARSDHLPFWDAGLPAVQITDTANFRNPHYHRAGDVPDTVSMQQVADVVAATALAVEVLAERLD
;
A
#
# COMPACT_ATOMS: atom_id res chain seq x y z
N MET A 1 -20.46 -16.58 -12.29
CA MET A 1 -20.43 -17.39 -11.05
C MET A 1 -20.14 -16.47 -9.87
N ILE A 2 -21.12 -16.25 -8.99
CA ILE A 2 -20.94 -15.42 -7.79
C ILE A 2 -20.09 -16.24 -6.82
N ILE A 3 -18.84 -15.82 -6.60
CA ILE A 3 -17.91 -16.48 -5.68
C ILE A 3 -18.32 -16.03 -4.27
N PHE A 4 -19.06 -16.88 -3.56
CA PHE A 4 -19.45 -16.69 -2.16
C PHE A 4 -18.31 -17.01 -1.17
N GLY A 5 -17.13 -17.37 -1.67
CA GLY A 5 -16.00 -17.83 -0.87
C GLY A 5 -14.74 -16.96 -0.96
N THR A 6 -13.67 -17.55 -0.46
CA THR A 6 -12.30 -17.02 -0.32
C THR A 6 -11.39 -17.37 -1.50
N ALA A 7 -11.89 -18.12 -2.48
CA ALA A 7 -11.14 -18.47 -3.68
C ALA A 7 -10.70 -17.21 -4.44
N GLU A 8 -9.50 -17.25 -5.02
CA GLU A 8 -8.99 -16.14 -5.82
C GLU A 8 -9.90 -15.88 -7.03
N PRO A 9 -10.11 -14.60 -7.39
CA PRO A 9 -10.86 -14.26 -8.58
C PRO A 9 -10.08 -14.73 -9.82
N ARG A 10 -10.81 -15.06 -10.89
CA ARG A 10 -10.18 -15.25 -12.19
C ARG A 10 -9.52 -13.93 -12.61
N LEU A 11 -8.22 -13.97 -12.91
CA LEU A 11 -7.50 -12.82 -13.41
C LEU A 11 -7.97 -12.49 -14.84
N PRO A 12 -8.16 -11.21 -15.19
CA PRO A 12 -8.39 -10.81 -16.57
C PRO A 12 -7.19 -11.17 -17.44
N VAL A 13 -7.44 -11.50 -18.71
CA VAL A 13 -6.36 -11.67 -19.69
C VAL A 13 -6.00 -10.29 -20.22
N LEU A 14 -4.75 -9.87 -20.01
CA LEU A 14 -4.25 -8.62 -20.57
C LEU A 14 -4.08 -8.76 -22.08
N GLY A 15 -4.58 -7.78 -22.82
CA GLY A 15 -4.39 -7.72 -24.27
C GLY A 15 -2.92 -7.45 -24.63
N PRO A 16 -2.49 -7.69 -25.89
CA PRO A 16 -1.10 -7.50 -26.31
C PRO A 16 -0.54 -6.10 -25.97
N ALA A 17 -1.34 -5.05 -26.13
CA ALA A 17 -0.93 -3.69 -25.80
C ALA A 17 -0.69 -3.48 -24.29
N GLN A 18 -1.55 -4.03 -23.42
CA GLN A 18 -1.40 -3.94 -21.97
C GLN A 18 -0.19 -4.75 -21.48
N THR A 19 0.01 -5.95 -22.02
CA THR A 19 1.16 -6.79 -21.72
C THR A 19 2.48 -6.13 -22.13
N GLU A 20 2.52 -5.50 -23.30
CA GLU A 20 3.69 -4.72 -23.71
C GLU A 20 3.86 -3.46 -22.84
N ARG A 21 2.77 -2.80 -22.47
CA ARG A 21 2.80 -1.60 -21.64
C ARG A 21 3.40 -1.87 -20.25
N VAL A 22 2.99 -2.94 -19.56
CA VAL A 22 3.54 -3.25 -18.23
C VAL A 22 5.03 -3.61 -18.29
N ARG A 23 5.49 -4.29 -19.36
CA ARG A 23 6.92 -4.56 -19.57
C ARG A 23 7.72 -3.29 -19.81
N LYS A 24 7.19 -2.36 -20.60
CA LYS A 24 7.81 -1.04 -20.80
C LYS A 24 7.85 -0.22 -19.52
N LEU A 25 6.77 -0.23 -18.73
CA LEU A 25 6.75 0.43 -17.43
C LEU A 25 7.82 -0.16 -16.52
N ARG A 26 7.94 -1.48 -16.44
CA ARG A 26 8.95 -2.14 -15.62
C ARG A 26 10.38 -1.86 -16.09
N ALA A 27 10.62 -1.90 -17.40
CA ALA A 27 11.93 -1.62 -18.00
C ALA A 27 12.37 -0.15 -17.85
N ALA A 28 11.43 0.76 -17.55
CA ALA A 28 11.72 2.15 -17.30
C ALA A 28 12.14 2.44 -15.84
N ILE A 29 12.01 1.47 -14.94
CA ILE A 29 12.41 1.58 -13.52
C ILE A 29 13.83 1.03 -13.37
N ASP A 30 14.72 1.85 -12.83
CA ASP A 30 16.08 1.47 -12.44
C ASP A 30 16.07 1.07 -10.96
N ASP A 31 16.28 -0.22 -10.69
CA ASP A 31 16.21 -0.81 -9.35
C ASP A 31 17.27 -0.19 -8.41
N ASP A 32 18.47 0.12 -8.92
CA ASP A 32 19.54 0.73 -8.12
C ASP A 32 19.25 2.20 -7.82
N ALA A 33 18.65 2.92 -8.78
CA ALA A 33 18.18 4.27 -8.55
C ALA A 33 17.07 4.31 -7.49
N LEU A 34 16.11 3.37 -7.56
CA LEU A 34 15.06 3.23 -6.57
C LEU A 34 15.62 2.89 -5.17
N GLY A 35 16.69 2.09 -5.11
CA GLY A 35 17.42 1.80 -3.88
C GLY A 35 18.08 3.05 -3.28
N ARG A 36 18.77 3.85 -4.09
CA ARG A 36 19.36 5.12 -3.63
C ARG A 36 18.32 6.12 -3.14
N GLU A 37 17.13 6.13 -3.75
CA GLU A 37 16.01 6.93 -3.29
C GLU A 37 15.53 6.49 -1.90
N LEU A 38 15.52 5.17 -1.64
CA LEU A 38 15.16 4.63 -0.34
C LEU A 38 16.22 4.96 0.72
N GLU A 39 17.51 4.83 0.38
CA GLU A 39 18.64 5.21 1.26
C GLU A 39 18.62 6.70 1.63
N ALA A 40 18.13 7.56 0.73
CA ALA A 40 18.04 8.99 0.95
C ALA A 40 16.86 9.42 1.83
N LEU A 41 15.88 8.54 2.09
CA LEU A 41 14.77 8.88 2.97
C LEU A 41 15.28 9.04 4.42
N PRO A 42 14.95 10.14 5.09
CA PRO A 42 15.37 10.34 6.47
C PRO A 42 14.59 9.39 7.39
N ALA A 43 15.24 8.93 8.46
CA ALA A 43 14.63 8.12 9.50
C ALA A 43 15.23 8.45 10.88
N PRO A 44 14.47 8.35 11.99
CA PRO A 44 13.03 8.02 12.05
C PRO A 44 12.14 9.21 11.67
N ARG A 45 10.93 8.91 11.17
CA ARG A 45 9.91 9.89 10.73
C ARG A 45 8.75 9.88 11.71
N VAL A 46 8.99 10.37 12.92
CA VAL A 46 7.99 10.39 14.00
C VAL A 46 7.70 11.84 14.35
N ARG A 47 6.56 12.40 13.91
CA ARG A 47 6.31 13.85 14.05
C ARG A 47 6.37 14.35 15.49
N ALA A 48 6.03 13.52 16.47
CA ALA A 48 6.11 13.86 17.89
C ALA A 48 7.55 13.98 18.42
N LEU A 49 8.52 13.31 17.80
CA LEU A 49 9.91 13.18 18.28
C LEU A 49 10.92 13.86 17.35
N THR A 50 10.66 13.85 16.04
CA THR A 50 11.50 14.41 14.98
C THR A 50 10.72 15.37 14.07
N PRO A 51 10.04 16.40 14.62
CA PRO A 51 9.15 17.28 13.86
C PRO A 51 9.85 18.00 12.69
N ASP A 52 11.11 18.40 12.87
CA ASP A 52 11.89 19.09 11.83
C ASP A 52 12.22 18.16 10.64
N ILE A 53 12.51 16.88 10.92
CA ILE A 53 12.74 15.87 9.88
C ILE A 53 11.45 15.63 9.09
N CYS A 54 10.33 15.46 9.79
CA CYS A 54 9.02 15.29 9.15
C CYS A 54 8.66 16.52 8.29
N ALA A 55 8.81 17.73 8.82
CA ALA A 55 8.51 18.96 8.08
C ALA A 55 9.38 19.14 6.82
N ALA A 56 10.68 18.80 6.91
CA ALA A 56 11.57 18.82 5.75
C ALA A 56 11.16 17.79 4.69
N LEU A 57 10.81 16.57 5.12
CA LEU A 57 10.33 15.51 4.23
C LEU A 57 9.00 15.88 3.57
N ASP A 58 8.05 16.47 4.31
CA ASP A 58 6.77 16.94 3.77
C ASP A 58 6.99 17.87 2.55
N ILE A 59 7.90 18.84 2.72
CA ILE A 59 8.26 19.81 1.67
C ILE A 59 8.97 19.12 0.50
N ASP A 60 9.91 18.22 0.77
CA ASP A 60 10.64 17.47 -0.25
C ASP A 60 9.69 16.64 -1.12
N LEU A 61 8.85 15.79 -0.51
CA LEU A 61 7.89 14.95 -1.24
C LEU A 61 6.96 15.78 -2.12
N ARG A 62 6.42 16.90 -1.59
CA ARG A 62 5.59 17.83 -2.38
C ARG A 62 6.36 18.37 -3.59
N ASN A 63 7.60 18.82 -3.39
CA ASN A 63 8.41 19.39 -4.46
C ASN A 63 8.73 18.35 -5.54
N ARG A 64 9.04 17.12 -5.13
CA ARG A 64 9.34 16.01 -6.04
C ARG A 64 8.13 15.58 -6.85
N PHE A 65 6.95 15.48 -6.24
CA PHE A 65 5.71 15.27 -6.97
C PHE A 65 5.47 16.39 -7.99
N THR A 66 5.69 17.65 -7.59
CA THR A 66 5.54 18.81 -8.49
C THR A 66 6.52 18.75 -9.66
N ALA A 67 7.78 18.44 -9.39
CA ALA A 67 8.82 18.27 -10.42
C ALA A 67 8.50 17.12 -11.39
N ALA A 68 7.81 16.07 -10.92
CA ALA A 68 7.29 15.00 -11.74
C ALA A 68 6.02 15.37 -12.54
N GLY A 69 5.55 16.63 -12.51
CA GLY A 69 4.43 17.10 -13.31
C GLY A 69 3.04 16.91 -12.67
N TRP A 70 2.99 16.80 -11.34
CA TRP A 70 1.75 16.71 -10.56
C TRP A 70 1.41 18.05 -9.89
N THR A 71 0.13 18.29 -9.64
CA THR A 71 -0.28 19.38 -8.74
C THR A 71 -0.23 18.86 -7.31
N ALA A 72 0.84 19.17 -6.57
CA ALA A 72 1.06 18.66 -5.22
C ALA A 72 0.82 19.73 -4.14
N ARG A 73 0.25 19.32 -3.01
CA ARG A 73 -0.04 20.18 -1.86
C ARG A 73 0.23 19.46 -0.54
N LEU A 74 0.53 20.26 0.49
CA LEU A 74 0.48 19.80 1.87
C LEU A 74 -0.96 19.92 2.37
N ASP A 75 -1.48 18.85 2.94
CA ASP A 75 -2.83 18.74 3.44
C ASP A 75 -2.80 18.53 4.96
N HIS A 76 -2.82 19.65 5.67
CA HIS A 76 -2.74 19.67 7.13
C HIS A 76 -4.06 19.18 7.76
N PHE A 77 -3.94 18.41 8.83
CA PHE A 77 -5.08 17.97 9.62
C PHE A 77 -4.79 17.97 11.12
N HIS A 78 -5.87 17.95 11.90
CA HIS A 78 -5.84 17.86 13.34
C HIS A 78 -6.74 16.71 13.80
N ALA A 79 -6.21 15.81 14.61
CA ALA A 79 -6.95 14.71 15.22
C ALA A 79 -6.95 14.89 16.75
N ARG A 80 -8.10 14.62 17.37
CA ARG A 80 -8.35 14.86 18.79
C ARG A 80 -8.65 13.58 19.52
N ASP A 81 -8.27 13.52 20.79
CA ASP A 81 -8.52 12.37 21.66
C ASP A 81 -7.94 11.07 21.06
N VAL A 82 -6.69 11.14 20.59
CA VAL A 82 -5.99 10.03 19.93
C VAL A 82 -4.75 9.59 20.71
N ALA A 83 -4.07 8.57 20.18
CA ALA A 83 -2.79 8.11 20.71
C ALA A 83 -1.63 8.89 20.08
N GLN A 84 -0.56 9.10 20.85
CA GLN A 84 0.68 9.70 20.35
C GLN A 84 1.89 9.06 21.05
N TRP A 85 3.01 8.93 20.35
CA TRP A 85 4.27 8.53 20.95
C TRP A 85 4.69 9.50 22.05
N GLY A 86 4.91 8.99 23.27
CA GLY A 86 5.52 9.76 24.34
C GLY A 86 7.02 9.98 24.13
N PRO A 87 7.65 10.81 24.98
CA PRO A 87 9.03 11.27 24.79
C PRO A 87 10.07 10.16 24.71
N SER A 88 9.78 8.98 25.28
CA SER A 88 10.71 7.85 25.21
C SER A 88 10.66 7.08 23.88
N GLY A 89 9.63 7.30 23.06
CA GLY A 89 9.42 6.58 21.79
C GLY A 89 9.15 5.09 21.97
N ARG A 90 8.73 4.64 23.15
CA ARG A 90 8.41 3.23 23.41
C ARG A 90 6.91 3.00 23.50
N TYR A 91 6.48 1.78 23.20
CA TYR A 91 5.06 1.39 23.27
C TYR A 91 4.46 1.58 24.66
N GLU A 92 5.24 1.37 25.73
CA GLU A 92 4.78 1.56 27.11
C GLU A 92 4.55 3.03 27.49
N ASP A 93 5.02 3.95 26.66
CA ASP A 93 4.94 5.41 26.84
C ASP A 93 4.03 6.06 25.79
N VAL A 94 3.15 5.28 25.15
CA VAL A 94 2.13 5.86 24.26
C VAL A 94 1.15 6.66 25.12
N LEU A 95 1.07 7.95 24.84
CA LEU A 95 0.11 8.87 25.45
C LEU A 95 -1.27 8.64 24.83
N THR A 96 -2.32 8.79 25.64
CA THR A 96 -3.72 8.69 25.20
C THR A 96 -4.46 9.99 25.48
N GLY A 97 -5.55 10.23 24.75
CA GLY A 97 -6.33 11.45 24.89
C GLY A 97 -5.59 12.71 24.44
N THR A 98 -4.68 12.56 23.46
CA THR A 98 -3.88 13.67 22.94
C THR A 98 -4.51 14.28 21.68
N ASP A 99 -4.13 15.53 21.43
CA ASP A 99 -4.45 16.26 20.22
C ASP A 99 -3.18 16.33 19.35
N ILE A 100 -3.24 15.82 18.12
CA ILE A 100 -2.10 15.74 17.20
C ILE A 100 -2.36 16.56 15.93
N ASN A 101 -1.28 17.07 15.35
CA ASN A 101 -1.29 17.62 14.00
C ASN A 101 -0.57 16.64 13.07
N GLY A 102 -1.08 16.50 11.84
CA GLY A 102 -0.42 15.72 10.79
C GLY A 102 -0.51 16.40 9.43
N VAL A 103 0.25 15.88 8.47
CA VAL A 103 0.35 16.44 7.11
C VAL A 103 0.31 15.32 6.09
N ASN A 104 -0.78 15.18 5.35
CA ASN A 104 -0.75 14.35 4.14
C ASN A 104 -0.10 15.14 2.99
N ILE A 105 0.64 14.46 2.11
CA ILE A 105 1.15 15.04 0.88
C ILE A 105 0.32 14.49 -0.28
N VAL A 106 -0.49 15.35 -0.88
CA VAL A 106 -1.47 14.98 -1.90
C VAL A 106 -1.01 15.51 -3.25
N ALA A 107 -0.67 14.60 -4.17
CA ALA A 107 -0.35 14.91 -5.56
C ALA A 107 -1.50 14.51 -6.48
N VAL A 108 -1.98 15.45 -7.29
CA VAL A 108 -3.17 15.26 -8.13
C VAL A 108 -2.82 15.45 -9.61
N LYS A 109 -3.33 14.52 -10.42
CA LYS A 109 -3.42 14.63 -11.87
C LYS A 109 -4.91 14.72 -12.24
N GLU A 110 -5.39 15.93 -12.46
CA GLU A 110 -6.80 16.16 -12.81
C GLU A 110 -7.13 15.52 -14.16
N GLY A 111 -8.25 14.80 -14.18
CA GLY A 111 -8.82 14.21 -15.39
C GLY A 111 -10.05 14.99 -15.87
N GLU A 112 -10.68 14.48 -16.92
CA GLU A 112 -11.98 15.00 -17.40
C GLU A 112 -13.12 14.76 -16.38
N LEU A 113 -12.98 13.73 -15.56
CA LEU A 113 -13.90 13.32 -14.51
C LEU A 113 -13.22 13.45 -13.14
N SER A 114 -13.97 13.93 -12.15
CA SER A 114 -13.52 14.03 -10.76
C SER A 114 -13.44 12.68 -10.05
N ASP A 115 -13.99 11.60 -10.62
CA ASP A 115 -13.85 10.23 -10.10
C ASP A 115 -12.37 9.92 -9.81
N ALA A 116 -12.08 9.39 -8.62
CA ALA A 116 -10.72 9.25 -8.10
C ALA A 116 -10.17 7.82 -8.24
N ILE A 117 -8.96 7.74 -8.79
CA ILE A 117 -8.05 6.59 -8.71
C ILE A 117 -6.93 6.98 -7.76
N LEU A 118 -6.79 6.30 -6.62
CA LEU A 118 -5.79 6.62 -5.61
C LEU A 118 -4.71 5.53 -5.54
N VAL A 119 -3.47 5.97 -5.30
CA VAL A 119 -2.41 5.14 -4.73
C VAL A 119 -1.86 5.87 -3.50
N LEU A 120 -1.70 5.17 -2.39
CA LEU A 120 -1.21 5.77 -1.15
C LEU A 120 -0.27 4.85 -0.38
N ALA A 121 0.59 5.45 0.42
CA ALA A 121 1.51 4.82 1.37
C ALA A 121 1.68 5.77 2.55
N HIS A 122 1.93 5.26 3.75
CA HIS A 122 2.28 6.15 4.86
C HIS A 122 3.76 6.52 4.84
N HIS A 123 4.09 7.71 5.34
CA HIS A 123 5.46 8.19 5.39
C HIS A 123 5.99 8.35 6.82
N ASP A 124 5.17 8.17 7.85
CA ASP A 124 5.64 8.05 9.23
C ASP A 124 6.28 6.69 9.49
N THR A 125 6.99 6.57 10.62
CA THR A 125 7.60 5.32 11.08
C THR A 125 7.34 5.10 12.56
N VAL A 126 7.54 3.88 13.05
CA VAL A 126 7.76 3.62 14.48
C VAL A 126 9.06 4.30 14.97
N PRO A 127 9.11 4.82 16.21
CA PRO A 127 10.35 5.32 16.79
C PRO A 127 11.45 4.28 16.87
N GLY A 128 12.68 4.68 16.55
CA GLY A 128 13.87 3.82 16.62
C GLY A 128 14.00 2.81 15.48
N THR A 129 13.16 2.90 14.45
CA THR A 129 13.30 2.10 13.22
C THR A 129 13.92 2.92 12.08
N GLY A 130 14.52 2.22 11.11
CA GLY A 130 14.93 2.84 9.84
C GLY A 130 13.77 3.06 8.88
N GLY A 131 12.68 2.28 9.03
CA GLY A 131 11.45 2.41 8.27
C GLY A 131 11.64 2.21 6.77
N ALA A 132 12.61 1.38 6.39
CA ALA A 132 12.94 1.16 5.00
C ALA A 132 11.83 0.36 4.30
N ASP A 133 11.52 -0.83 4.79
CA ASP A 133 10.37 -1.59 4.31
C ASP A 133 9.07 -0.93 4.76
N ASP A 134 9.02 -0.48 6.02
CA ASP A 134 7.83 0.04 6.70
C ASP A 134 7.93 1.55 7.02
N ASN A 135 7.49 2.44 6.13
CA ASN A 135 6.96 2.18 4.79
C ASN A 135 7.70 2.98 3.72
N GLY A 136 9.03 3.06 3.86
CA GLY A 136 9.91 3.71 2.89
C GLY A 136 9.76 3.15 1.47
N THR A 137 9.61 1.84 1.33
CA THR A 137 9.37 1.15 0.05
C THR A 137 8.08 1.64 -0.63
N GLY A 138 7.01 1.87 0.14
CA GLY A 138 5.78 2.48 -0.35
C GLY A 138 5.97 3.93 -0.80
N VAL A 139 6.70 4.74 -0.01
CA VAL A 139 6.98 6.15 -0.34
C VAL A 139 7.80 6.28 -1.62
N VAL A 140 8.90 5.54 -1.78
CA VAL A 140 9.68 5.56 -3.04
C VAL A 140 8.89 4.99 -4.20
N GLY A 141 8.00 4.02 -3.94
CA GLY A 141 7.05 3.53 -4.94
C GLY A 141 6.09 4.61 -5.43
N LEU A 142 5.58 5.49 -4.57
CA LEU A 142 4.77 6.64 -4.96
C LEU A 142 5.57 7.65 -5.81
N LEU A 143 6.81 7.94 -5.44
CA LEU A 143 7.67 8.85 -6.18
C LEU A 143 7.97 8.31 -7.59
N GLU A 144 8.20 7.01 -7.70
CA GLU A 144 8.44 6.35 -8.99
C GLU A 144 7.17 6.28 -9.85
N LEU A 145 6.00 6.03 -9.25
CA LEU A 145 4.71 6.18 -9.93
C LEU A 145 4.52 7.61 -10.45
N ALA A 146 4.87 8.61 -9.65
CA ALA A 146 4.76 10.00 -10.06
C ALA A 146 5.61 10.29 -11.29
N ARG A 147 6.83 9.77 -11.34
CA ARG A 147 7.75 9.90 -12.49
C ARG A 147 7.19 9.20 -13.73
N LEU A 148 6.71 7.96 -13.60
CA LEU A 148 6.21 7.15 -14.72
C LEU A 148 4.92 7.72 -15.34
N LEU A 149 4.04 8.28 -14.50
CA LEU A 149 2.72 8.77 -14.90
C LEU A 149 2.68 10.30 -15.10
N GLY A 150 3.77 11.00 -14.79
CA GLY A 150 3.86 12.45 -14.78
C GLY A 150 3.52 13.14 -16.10
N GLY A 151 3.86 12.52 -17.23
CA GLY A 151 3.52 13.02 -18.57
C GLY A 151 2.15 12.58 -19.10
N ALA A 152 1.42 11.73 -18.38
CA ALA A 152 0.17 11.14 -18.84
C ALA A 152 -1.02 12.09 -18.68
N ARG A 153 -2.05 11.89 -19.50
CA ARG A 153 -3.39 12.44 -19.28
C ARG A 153 -4.36 11.30 -19.01
N PHE A 154 -5.41 11.57 -18.24
CA PHE A 154 -6.38 10.57 -17.83
C PHE A 154 -7.79 11.12 -17.95
N ARG A 155 -8.76 10.24 -18.21
CA ARG A 155 -10.16 10.62 -18.15
C ARG A 155 -10.63 10.76 -16.70
N ARG A 156 -10.18 9.90 -15.78
CA ARG A 156 -10.45 10.05 -14.33
C ARG A 156 -9.28 10.71 -13.62
N THR A 157 -9.56 11.38 -12.51
CA THR A 157 -8.52 12.00 -11.70
C THR A 157 -7.68 10.94 -11.00
N VAL A 158 -6.36 11.09 -11.06
CA VAL A 158 -5.42 10.23 -10.33
C VAL A 158 -4.83 11.00 -9.16
N LEU A 159 -4.77 10.36 -7.98
CA LEU A 159 -4.13 10.90 -6.79
C LEU A 159 -3.04 9.95 -6.30
N LEU A 160 -1.88 10.51 -6.01
CA LEU A 160 -0.82 9.86 -5.23
C LEU A 160 -0.77 10.54 -3.87
N VAL A 161 -0.82 9.78 -2.79
CA VAL A 161 -0.91 10.34 -1.44
C VAL A 161 0.08 9.69 -0.50
N ALA A 162 1.02 10.46 0.05
CA ALA A 162 1.80 10.05 1.20
C ALA A 162 1.04 10.47 2.47
N VAL A 163 0.47 9.52 3.19
CA VAL A 163 -0.33 9.79 4.41
C VAL A 163 0.54 9.77 5.67
N ASP A 164 0.07 10.43 6.71
CA ASP A 164 0.80 10.59 7.98
C ASP A 164 0.05 9.92 9.14
N HIS A 165 0.77 9.57 10.20
CA HIS A 165 0.26 8.94 11.42
C HIS A 165 -0.52 7.64 11.16
N GLU A 166 0.04 6.73 10.38
CA GLU A 166 -0.48 5.36 10.23
C GLU A 166 -0.34 4.57 11.53
N GLU A 167 0.86 4.65 12.13
CA GLU A 167 1.38 3.71 13.14
C GLU A 167 0.59 3.70 14.45
N LEU A 168 -0.17 4.77 14.69
CA LEU A 168 -1.01 4.96 15.87
C LEU A 168 -2.50 5.14 15.54
N GLY A 169 -2.90 4.87 14.30
CA GLY A 169 -4.32 4.82 13.92
C GLY A 169 -4.69 5.43 12.58
N PHE A 170 -3.89 5.30 11.53
CA PHE A 170 -4.30 5.62 10.15
C PHE A 170 -4.88 7.04 10.00
N HIS A 171 -4.40 8.00 10.80
CA HIS A 171 -5.10 9.28 10.98
C HIS A 171 -5.10 10.11 9.70
N GLY A 172 -4.01 10.06 8.94
CA GLY A 172 -3.91 10.65 7.61
C GLY A 172 -4.91 10.05 6.63
N ALA A 173 -5.04 8.73 6.57
CA ALA A 173 -6.02 8.07 5.70
C ALA A 173 -7.47 8.35 6.12
N ARG A 174 -7.77 8.42 7.43
CA ARG A 174 -9.10 8.83 7.94
C ARG A 174 -9.45 10.25 7.52
N HIS A 175 -8.49 11.17 7.62
CA HIS A 175 -8.66 12.53 7.15
C HIS A 175 -8.89 12.58 5.63
N LEU A 176 -8.09 11.85 4.85
CA LEU A 176 -8.23 11.76 3.39
C LEU A 176 -9.62 11.27 2.97
N VAL A 177 -10.10 10.17 3.56
CA VAL A 177 -11.44 9.61 3.29
C VAL A 177 -12.54 10.62 3.62
N ARG A 178 -12.42 11.33 4.75
CA ARG A 178 -13.35 12.39 5.11
C ARG A 178 -13.35 13.52 4.07
N GLN A 179 -12.18 13.95 3.59
CA GLN A 179 -12.08 14.97 2.54
C GLN A 179 -12.75 14.52 1.24
N MET A 180 -12.54 13.27 0.81
CA MET A 180 -13.19 12.73 -0.39
C MET A 180 -14.71 12.76 -0.27
N SER A 181 -15.24 12.39 0.90
CA SER A 181 -16.67 12.44 1.20
C SER A 181 -17.22 13.88 1.16
N VAL A 182 -16.55 14.83 1.83
CA VAL A 182 -16.94 16.25 1.85
C VAL A 182 -16.91 16.87 0.45
N ALA A 183 -15.92 16.51 -0.38
CA ALA A 183 -15.80 16.97 -1.75
C ALA A 183 -16.81 16.30 -2.71
N GLY A 184 -17.60 15.33 -2.25
CA GLY A 184 -18.48 14.51 -3.09
C GLY A 184 -17.70 13.70 -4.14
N ARG A 185 -16.41 13.44 -3.90
CA ARG A 185 -15.53 12.78 -4.87
C ARG A 185 -15.73 11.27 -4.79
N LYS A 186 -16.23 10.67 -5.87
CA LYS A 186 -16.39 9.22 -5.96
C LYS A 186 -15.03 8.54 -6.06
N VAL A 187 -14.72 7.68 -5.09
CA VAL A 187 -13.54 6.80 -5.15
C VAL A 187 -13.87 5.56 -5.98
N VAL A 188 -13.18 5.41 -7.12
CA VAL A 188 -13.31 4.24 -8.00
C VAL A 188 -12.37 3.13 -7.56
N SER A 189 -11.18 3.49 -7.06
CA SER A 189 -10.19 2.54 -6.56
C SER A 189 -9.15 3.23 -5.67
N ALA A 190 -8.72 2.57 -4.60
CA ALA A 190 -7.56 2.96 -3.81
C ALA A 190 -6.58 1.79 -3.61
N TYR A 191 -5.36 1.93 -4.11
CA TYR A 191 -4.24 1.01 -3.88
C TYR A 191 -3.43 1.51 -2.69
N VAL A 192 -3.34 0.71 -1.63
CA VAL A 192 -2.57 1.03 -0.42
C VAL A 192 -1.31 0.20 -0.41
N PHE A 193 -0.16 0.84 -0.48
CA PHE A 193 1.15 0.21 -0.34
C PHE A 193 1.51 0.11 1.14
N GLU A 194 1.87 -1.09 1.56
CA GLU A 194 2.15 -1.43 2.94
C GLU A 194 3.25 -2.48 2.98
N MET A 195 4.51 -2.05 3.14
CA MET A 195 5.69 -2.92 3.12
C MET A 195 5.80 -3.73 1.82
N LEU A 196 6.57 -3.24 0.86
CA LEU A 196 6.63 -3.84 -0.48
C LEU A 196 7.89 -4.69 -0.71
N GLY A 197 8.89 -4.56 0.15
CA GLY A 197 10.28 -4.83 -0.21
C GLY A 197 10.85 -6.11 0.37
N PHE A 198 10.37 -6.62 1.52
CA PHE A 198 10.99 -7.79 2.11
C PHE A 198 10.66 -9.07 1.32
N ALA A 199 11.69 -9.62 0.69
CA ALA A 199 11.58 -10.76 -0.21
C ALA A 199 12.68 -11.79 0.06
N SER A 200 12.34 -13.06 -0.04
CA SER A 200 13.32 -14.15 0.05
C SER A 200 12.92 -15.34 -0.78
N THR A 201 13.88 -15.84 -1.56
CA THR A 201 13.72 -17.08 -2.32
C THR A 201 14.10 -18.31 -1.49
N ALA A 202 14.57 -18.19 -0.25
CA ALA A 202 14.89 -19.34 0.58
C ALA A 202 13.61 -20.15 0.91
N PRO A 203 13.62 -21.49 0.79
CA PRO A 203 12.48 -22.30 1.21
C PRO A 203 12.10 -22.05 2.68
N GLY A 204 10.81 -21.95 2.97
CA GLY A 204 10.30 -21.71 4.32
C GLY A 204 10.39 -20.26 4.82
N SER A 205 10.86 -19.32 4.00
CA SER A 205 10.96 -17.91 4.38
C SER A 205 9.61 -17.21 4.58
N GLN A 206 8.52 -17.73 4.03
CA GLN A 206 7.17 -17.28 4.35
C GLN A 206 6.56 -18.11 5.48
N GLN A 207 6.32 -17.46 6.62
CA GLN A 207 5.50 -17.99 7.69
C GLN A 207 4.02 -17.79 7.38
N LEU A 208 3.17 -18.68 7.90
CA LEU A 208 1.72 -18.62 7.69
C LEU A 208 1.03 -18.47 9.05
N PRO A 209 0.13 -17.49 9.23
CA PRO A 209 -0.64 -17.40 10.46
C PRO A 209 -1.45 -18.67 10.69
N ARG A 210 -1.52 -19.10 11.96
CA ARG A 210 -2.29 -20.30 12.34
C ARG A 210 -3.76 -20.13 11.95
N GLY A 211 -4.32 -21.15 11.31
CA GLY A 211 -5.73 -21.17 10.87
C GLY A 211 -6.01 -20.47 9.54
N LEU A 212 -5.01 -19.84 8.91
CA LEU A 212 -5.19 -19.20 7.61
C LEU A 212 -5.59 -20.21 6.51
N ASP A 213 -5.13 -21.46 6.60
CA ASP A 213 -5.45 -22.52 5.66
C ASP A 213 -6.90 -23.02 5.72
N LEU A 214 -7.62 -22.76 6.82
CA LEU A 214 -9.05 -23.04 6.92
C LEU A 214 -9.86 -22.15 5.97
N LEU A 215 -9.49 -20.87 5.88
CA LEU A 215 -10.17 -19.93 4.99
C LEU A 215 -9.57 -19.92 3.59
N TYR A 216 -8.25 -20.11 3.42
CA TYR A 216 -7.59 -19.95 2.11
C TYR A 216 -6.83 -21.20 1.66
N PRO A 217 -7.46 -22.40 1.63
CA PRO A 217 -6.74 -23.65 1.37
C PRO A 217 -6.06 -23.69 -0.01
N GLY A 218 -6.64 -23.05 -1.03
CA GLY A 218 -6.07 -22.97 -2.37
C GLY A 218 -4.77 -22.14 -2.41
N GLN A 219 -4.83 -20.93 -1.86
CA GLN A 219 -3.70 -20.03 -1.74
C GLN A 219 -2.57 -20.66 -0.92
N ILE A 220 -2.89 -21.24 0.24
CA ILE A 220 -1.88 -21.88 1.09
C ILE A 220 -1.25 -23.09 0.41
N LYS A 221 -2.03 -23.90 -0.33
CA LYS A 221 -1.48 -25.01 -1.11
C LYS A 221 -0.52 -24.52 -2.19
N ARG A 222 -0.81 -23.37 -2.84
CA ARG A 222 0.10 -22.76 -3.82
C ARG A 222 1.41 -22.30 -3.15
N ILE A 223 1.32 -21.60 -2.02
CA ILE A 223 2.51 -21.15 -1.26
C ILE A 223 3.36 -22.35 -0.83
N ARG A 224 2.75 -23.40 -0.26
CA ARG A 224 3.46 -24.63 0.14
C ARG A 224 4.11 -25.34 -1.05
N ARG A 225 3.45 -25.39 -2.21
CA ARG A 225 4.01 -25.97 -3.45
C ARG A 225 5.19 -25.17 -4.00
N ASN A 226 5.22 -23.85 -3.77
CA ASN A 226 6.38 -23.01 -4.10
C ASN A 226 7.50 -23.09 -3.04
N GLY A 227 7.45 -24.07 -2.13
CA GLY A 227 8.43 -24.23 -1.05
C GLY A 227 8.32 -23.18 0.05
N GLN A 228 7.14 -22.54 0.22
CA GLN A 228 6.92 -21.46 1.19
C GLN A 228 7.95 -20.33 1.08
N ARG A 229 8.30 -19.95 -0.16
CA ARG A 229 9.16 -18.80 -0.42
C ARG A 229 8.37 -17.50 -0.21
N ALA A 230 9.08 -16.49 0.24
CA ALA A 230 8.60 -15.13 0.43
C ALA A 230 8.86 -14.30 -0.85
N ASP A 231 8.41 -14.79 -1.99
CA ASP A 231 8.68 -14.27 -3.34
C ASP A 231 7.41 -13.79 -4.07
N PHE A 232 6.41 -13.36 -3.28
CA PHE A 232 5.13 -12.89 -3.78
C PHE A 232 4.65 -11.66 -3.02
N ALA A 233 3.84 -10.83 -3.70
CA ALA A 233 3.03 -9.79 -3.08
C ALA A 233 1.65 -10.32 -2.70
N ALA A 234 1.20 -10.08 -1.46
CA ALA A 234 -0.16 -10.33 -1.04
C ALA A 234 -1.05 -9.13 -1.38
N VAL A 235 -2.28 -9.40 -1.81
CA VAL A 235 -3.29 -8.39 -2.09
C VAL A 235 -4.52 -8.67 -1.23
N LEU A 236 -4.74 -7.83 -0.23
CA LEU A 236 -5.92 -7.92 0.65
C LEU A 236 -7.03 -7.05 0.07
N TYR A 237 -8.22 -7.63 -0.13
CA TYR A 237 -9.30 -6.95 -0.86
C TYR A 237 -10.69 -7.33 -0.36
N GLN A 238 -11.69 -6.50 -0.67
CA GLN A 238 -13.11 -6.78 -0.48
C GLN A 238 -13.82 -6.98 -1.82
N ARG A 239 -15.07 -7.46 -1.80
CA ARG A 239 -15.87 -7.65 -3.03
C ARG A 239 -15.95 -6.39 -3.89
N SER A 240 -16.05 -5.22 -3.25
CA SER A 240 -16.08 -3.90 -3.91
C SER A 240 -14.80 -3.61 -4.72
N SER A 241 -13.65 -4.11 -4.28
CA SER A 241 -12.34 -3.90 -4.90
C SER A 241 -11.80 -5.12 -5.67
N ARG A 242 -12.61 -6.16 -5.88
CA ARG A 242 -12.20 -7.39 -6.57
C ARG A 242 -11.63 -7.14 -7.98
N THR A 243 -12.25 -6.25 -8.75
CA THR A 243 -11.83 -5.99 -10.14
C THR A 243 -10.46 -5.32 -10.17
N MET A 244 -10.22 -4.33 -9.31
CA MET A 244 -8.93 -3.64 -9.23
C MET A 244 -7.81 -4.54 -8.66
N ALA A 245 -8.14 -5.43 -7.71
CA ALA A 245 -7.22 -6.46 -7.21
C ALA A 245 -6.81 -7.43 -8.33
N ALA A 246 -7.78 -7.94 -9.08
CA ALA A 246 -7.53 -8.89 -10.17
C ALA A 246 -6.74 -8.25 -11.32
N LEU A 247 -6.99 -6.98 -11.63
CA LEU A 247 -6.24 -6.24 -12.65
C LEU A 247 -4.77 -6.06 -12.26
N PHE A 248 -4.50 -5.60 -11.03
CA PHE A 248 -3.14 -5.48 -10.51
C PHE A 248 -2.42 -6.83 -10.56
N ALA A 249 -3.08 -7.90 -10.10
CA ALA A 249 -2.48 -9.22 -10.10
C ALA A 249 -2.21 -9.77 -11.50
N ALA A 250 -3.10 -9.51 -12.46
CA ALA A 250 -2.88 -9.86 -13.87
C ALA A 250 -1.65 -9.13 -14.45
N ALA A 251 -1.46 -7.86 -14.10
CA ALA A 251 -0.30 -7.07 -14.48
C ALA A 251 0.99 -7.62 -13.85
N LEU A 252 0.98 -7.86 -12.55
CA LEU A 252 2.15 -8.36 -11.83
C LEU A 252 2.56 -9.76 -12.32
N THR A 253 1.59 -10.64 -12.62
CA THR A 253 1.84 -11.96 -13.22
C THR A 253 2.57 -11.89 -14.58
N GLN A 254 2.46 -10.79 -15.34
CA GLN A 254 3.26 -10.63 -16.57
C GLN A 254 4.74 -10.38 -16.28
N LEU A 255 5.08 -9.91 -15.09
CA LEU A 255 6.44 -9.57 -14.68
C LEU A 255 7.10 -10.72 -13.90
N ASN A 256 6.41 -11.29 -12.92
CA ASN A 256 6.97 -12.26 -11.98
C ASN A 256 6.27 -13.64 -12.00
N GLY A 257 5.39 -13.87 -12.98
CA GLY A 257 4.75 -15.16 -13.19
C GLY A 257 3.53 -15.44 -12.29
N PRO A 258 2.94 -16.65 -12.40
CA PRO A 258 1.64 -16.97 -11.79
C PRO A 258 1.68 -17.16 -10.27
N THR A 259 2.87 -17.21 -9.66
CA THR A 259 3.07 -17.36 -8.22
C THR A 259 3.39 -16.05 -7.52
N GLY A 260 3.73 -14.98 -8.25
CA GLY A 260 4.18 -13.72 -7.66
C GLY A 260 3.08 -12.86 -7.03
N THR A 261 1.83 -13.32 -7.03
CA THR A 261 0.74 -12.71 -6.27
C THR A 261 -0.08 -13.72 -5.49
N VAL A 262 -0.62 -13.29 -4.35
CA VAL A 262 -1.61 -14.04 -3.57
C VAL A 262 -2.77 -13.12 -3.20
N LEU A 263 -3.98 -13.40 -3.71
CA LEU A 263 -5.16 -12.61 -3.42
C LEU A 263 -5.91 -13.18 -2.21
N LEU A 264 -6.10 -12.36 -1.19
CA LEU A 264 -6.77 -12.72 0.07
C LEU A 264 -7.99 -11.82 0.27
N ARG A 265 -9.18 -12.40 0.08
CA ARG A 265 -10.43 -11.67 0.35
C ARG A 265 -10.62 -11.49 1.85
N ALA A 266 -10.88 -10.28 2.32
CA ALA A 266 -11.09 -9.99 3.73
C ALA A 266 -12.17 -10.92 4.34
N PRO A 267 -11.90 -11.59 5.48
CA PRO A 267 -12.87 -12.47 6.14
C PRO A 267 -14.16 -11.75 6.54
N THR A 268 -14.07 -10.47 6.88
CA THR A 268 -15.21 -9.61 7.25
C THR A 268 -16.19 -9.38 6.09
N ASP A 269 -15.76 -9.58 4.85
CA ASP A 269 -16.57 -9.45 3.63
C ASP A 269 -17.19 -10.80 3.17
N LEU A 270 -17.01 -11.87 3.95
CA LEU A 270 -17.63 -13.18 3.67
C LEU A 270 -19.07 -13.24 4.19
N PRO A 271 -20.05 -13.58 3.33
CA PRO A 271 -21.45 -13.74 3.74
C PRO A 271 -21.58 -14.80 4.85
N VAL A 272 -22.46 -14.58 5.83
CA VAL A 272 -22.79 -15.49 6.95
C VAL A 272 -21.66 -15.67 7.99
N LEU A 273 -20.40 -15.69 7.58
CA LEU A 273 -19.25 -15.92 8.46
C LEU A 273 -18.60 -14.64 9.00
N GLY A 274 -18.71 -13.50 8.30
CA GLY A 274 -18.07 -12.23 8.69
C GLY A 274 -18.36 -11.79 10.14
N PRO A 275 -19.64 -11.74 10.59
CA PRO A 275 -19.98 -11.32 11.95
C PRO A 275 -19.53 -12.27 13.06
N LEU A 276 -19.36 -13.56 12.75
CA LEU A 276 -18.95 -14.59 13.71
C LEU A 276 -17.41 -14.73 13.78
N LEU A 277 -16.72 -14.61 12.65
CA LEU A 277 -15.26 -14.79 12.58
C LEU A 277 -14.49 -13.61 13.18
N GLY A 278 -14.96 -12.37 12.95
CA GLY A 278 -14.25 -11.16 13.40
C GLY A 278 -14.05 -11.06 14.92
N ARG A 279 -14.82 -11.82 15.71
CA ARG A 279 -14.76 -11.81 17.18
C ARG A 279 -14.09 -13.06 17.79
N PHE A 280 -13.94 -14.14 17.02
CA PHE A 280 -13.49 -15.45 17.55
C PHE A 280 -12.29 -16.05 16.80
N VAL A 281 -11.84 -15.45 15.70
CA VAL A 281 -10.71 -15.96 14.91
C VAL A 281 -9.56 -14.95 14.92
N PRO A 282 -8.55 -15.13 15.79
CA PRO A 282 -7.52 -14.13 16.04
C PRO A 282 -6.79 -13.63 14.78
N PHE A 283 -6.57 -14.51 13.78
CA PHE A 283 -5.82 -14.10 12.59
C PHE A 283 -6.56 -13.08 11.72
N THR A 284 -7.89 -12.95 11.83
CA THR A 284 -8.64 -11.99 11.00
C THR A 284 -8.27 -10.55 11.32
N GLN A 285 -7.70 -10.29 12.51
CA GLN A 285 -7.15 -9.00 12.88
C GLN A 285 -5.99 -8.58 11.97
N HIS A 286 -5.26 -9.53 11.36
CA HIS A 286 -4.16 -9.22 10.44
C HIS A 286 -4.61 -8.60 9.11
N PHE A 287 -5.90 -8.67 8.77
CA PHE A 287 -6.48 -8.01 7.59
C PHE A 287 -6.81 -6.53 7.84
N ALA A 288 -6.59 -6.06 9.07
CA ALA A 288 -7.11 -4.80 9.59
C ALA A 288 -6.00 -3.97 10.25
N ARG A 289 -4.86 -3.79 9.55
CA ARG A 289 -3.64 -3.20 10.11
C ARG A 289 -2.93 -2.22 9.16
N SER A 290 -3.66 -1.55 8.27
CA SER A 290 -3.08 -0.54 7.37
C SER A 290 -4.16 0.45 6.90
N ASP A 291 -3.73 1.48 6.18
CA ASP A 291 -4.51 2.62 5.69
C ASP A 291 -5.67 2.27 4.73
N HIS A 292 -5.80 1.02 4.29
CA HIS A 292 -6.98 0.57 3.54
C HIS A 292 -8.24 0.48 4.43
N LEU A 293 -8.08 0.37 5.75
CA LEU A 293 -9.18 0.22 6.67
C LEU A 293 -10.16 1.41 6.67
N PRO A 294 -9.71 2.67 6.80
CA PRO A 294 -10.61 3.83 6.71
C PRO A 294 -11.45 3.86 5.42
N PHE A 295 -10.92 3.34 4.30
CA PHE A 295 -11.68 3.22 3.06
C PHE A 295 -12.76 2.14 3.17
N TRP A 296 -12.41 0.95 3.68
CA TRP A 296 -13.38 -0.13 3.89
C TRP A 296 -14.49 0.26 4.87
N ASP A 297 -14.17 0.94 5.96
CA ASP A 297 -15.13 1.44 6.95
C ASP A 297 -16.12 2.44 6.33
N ALA A 298 -15.66 3.24 5.35
CA ALA A 298 -16.49 4.15 4.58
C ALA A 298 -17.19 3.49 3.37
N GLY A 299 -17.03 2.17 3.17
CA GLY A 299 -17.60 1.44 2.03
C GLY A 299 -16.94 1.76 0.68
N LEU A 300 -15.74 2.33 0.70
CA LEU A 300 -14.97 2.70 -0.49
C LEU A 300 -14.10 1.54 -0.99
N PRO A 301 -13.95 1.36 -2.32
CA PRO A 301 -13.16 0.27 -2.87
C PRO A 301 -11.65 0.51 -2.66
N ALA A 302 -11.03 -0.30 -1.80
CA ALA A 302 -9.59 -0.28 -1.55
C ALA A 302 -8.97 -1.68 -1.53
N VAL A 303 -7.68 -1.76 -1.85
CA VAL A 303 -6.85 -2.96 -1.65
C VAL A 303 -5.57 -2.58 -0.92
N GLN A 304 -5.10 -3.46 -0.04
CA GLN A 304 -3.74 -3.39 0.51
C GLN A 304 -2.83 -4.30 -0.33
N ILE A 305 -1.69 -3.78 -0.75
CA ILE A 305 -0.60 -4.52 -1.38
C ILE A 305 0.54 -4.56 -0.38
N THR A 306 0.98 -5.78 -0.02
CA THR A 306 1.97 -5.98 1.04
C THR A 306 2.80 -7.23 0.78
N ASP A 307 4.01 -7.24 1.31
CA ASP A 307 4.85 -8.41 1.41
C ASP A 307 4.49 -9.31 2.60
N THR A 308 3.42 -9.04 3.36
CA THR A 308 2.98 -9.78 4.56
C THR A 308 3.75 -9.50 5.86
N ALA A 309 4.58 -8.46 5.90
CA ALA A 309 5.10 -7.86 7.13
C ALA A 309 5.75 -8.90 8.07
N ASN A 310 5.28 -8.95 9.32
CA ASN A 310 5.77 -9.85 10.37
C ASN A 310 5.67 -11.36 10.07
N PHE A 311 5.05 -11.77 8.96
CA PHE A 311 5.03 -13.17 8.53
C PHE A 311 6.25 -13.56 7.68
N ARG A 312 7.10 -12.62 7.30
CA ARG A 312 8.38 -12.91 6.64
C ARG A 312 9.51 -11.99 7.08
N ASN A 313 9.23 -10.72 7.39
CA ASN A 313 10.23 -9.72 7.72
C ASN A 313 10.57 -9.77 9.23
N PRO A 314 11.80 -10.21 9.62
CA PRO A 314 12.24 -10.25 11.02
C PRO A 314 12.61 -8.86 11.58
N HIS A 315 12.62 -7.83 10.73
CA HIS A 315 12.96 -6.45 11.05
C HIS A 315 11.75 -5.54 11.25
N TYR A 316 10.52 -6.05 11.02
CA TYR A 316 9.29 -5.29 11.24
C TYR A 316 9.25 -4.63 12.63
N HIS A 317 9.04 -3.32 12.65
CA HIS A 317 9.08 -2.45 13.85
C HIS A 317 10.40 -2.54 14.65
N ARG A 318 11.54 -2.73 13.98
CA ARG A 318 12.86 -2.83 14.62
C ARG A 318 13.90 -1.96 13.91
N ALA A 319 14.98 -1.64 14.62
CA ALA A 319 16.10 -0.86 14.09
C ALA A 319 16.79 -1.48 12.85
N GLY A 320 16.61 -2.78 12.62
CA GLY A 320 17.15 -3.45 11.44
C GLY A 320 16.32 -3.26 10.17
N ASP A 321 15.21 -2.53 10.22
CA ASP A 321 14.42 -2.20 9.03
C ASP A 321 15.13 -1.12 8.22
N VAL A 322 16.11 -1.55 7.41
CA VAL A 322 17.05 -0.69 6.66
C VAL A 322 17.07 -1.07 5.17
N PRO A 323 17.51 -0.16 4.27
CA PRO A 323 17.45 -0.38 2.81
C PRO A 323 18.08 -1.70 2.34
N ASP A 324 19.17 -2.15 2.96
CA ASP A 324 19.86 -3.41 2.61
C ASP A 324 19.01 -4.68 2.83
N THR A 325 17.90 -4.57 3.56
CA THR A 325 17.03 -5.72 3.89
C THR A 325 15.88 -5.94 2.91
N VAL A 326 15.73 -5.06 1.91
CA VAL A 326 14.61 -5.08 0.97
C VAL A 326 15.06 -5.31 -0.48
N SER A 327 14.17 -5.89 -1.28
CA SER A 327 14.36 -6.15 -2.71
C SER A 327 13.75 -5.04 -3.56
N MET A 328 14.59 -4.17 -4.13
CA MET A 328 14.11 -3.13 -5.06
C MET A 328 13.51 -3.71 -6.34
N GLN A 329 13.92 -4.91 -6.74
CA GLN A 329 13.29 -5.62 -7.86
C GLN A 329 11.80 -5.90 -7.58
N GLN A 330 11.46 -6.38 -6.37
CA GLN A 330 10.08 -6.63 -5.98
C GLN A 330 9.27 -5.31 -5.93
N VAL A 331 9.85 -4.25 -5.35
CA VAL A 331 9.21 -2.93 -5.31
C VAL A 331 8.95 -2.42 -6.73
N ALA A 332 9.94 -2.48 -7.62
CA ALA A 332 9.81 -2.06 -9.02
C ALA A 332 8.72 -2.85 -9.78
N ASP A 333 8.62 -4.16 -9.56
CA ASP A 333 7.56 -4.99 -10.16
C ASP A 333 6.17 -4.55 -9.68
N VAL A 334 6.00 -4.30 -8.37
CA VAL A 334 4.74 -3.81 -7.79
C VAL A 334 4.39 -2.43 -8.33
N VAL A 335 5.36 -1.51 -8.44
CA VAL A 335 5.18 -0.17 -8.99
C VAL A 335 4.73 -0.23 -10.45
N ALA A 336 5.41 -1.02 -11.28
CA ALA A 336 5.07 -1.17 -12.70
C ALA A 336 3.66 -1.79 -12.91
N ALA A 337 3.32 -2.80 -12.11
CA ALA A 337 1.98 -3.41 -12.14
C ALA A 337 0.90 -2.42 -11.70
N THR A 338 1.17 -1.61 -10.68
CA THR A 338 0.27 -0.56 -10.19
C THR A 338 0.11 0.54 -11.23
N ALA A 339 1.19 0.99 -11.88
CA ALA A 339 1.14 1.97 -12.95
C ALA A 339 0.21 1.52 -14.09
N LEU A 340 0.33 0.27 -14.56
CA LEU A 340 -0.58 -0.26 -15.58
C LEU A 340 -2.04 -0.26 -15.08
N ALA A 341 -2.26 -0.72 -13.85
CA ALA A 341 -3.61 -0.79 -13.29
C ALA A 341 -4.25 0.61 -13.17
N VAL A 342 -3.48 1.61 -12.76
CA VAL A 342 -3.88 3.02 -12.74
C VAL A 342 -4.19 3.51 -14.16
N GLU A 343 -3.33 3.29 -15.14
CA GLU A 343 -3.58 3.72 -16.54
C GLU A 343 -4.88 3.14 -17.10
N VAL A 344 -5.16 1.86 -16.80
CA VAL A 344 -6.38 1.19 -17.26
C VAL A 344 -7.63 1.71 -16.54
N LEU A 345 -7.60 1.84 -15.20
CA LEU A 345 -8.76 2.30 -14.43
C LEU A 345 -9.02 3.81 -14.57
N ALA A 346 -7.96 4.59 -14.77
CA ALA A 346 -8.05 6.02 -15.00
C ALA A 346 -8.43 6.36 -16.45
N GLU A 347 -8.46 5.35 -17.33
CA GLU A 347 -8.67 5.51 -18.78
C GLU A 347 -7.67 6.53 -19.34
N ARG A 348 -6.38 6.13 -19.38
CA ARG A 348 -5.29 6.94 -19.96
C ARG A 348 -5.67 7.43 -21.35
N LEU A 349 -5.44 8.72 -21.57
CA LEU A 349 -5.57 9.41 -22.85
C LEU A 349 -4.17 9.48 -23.47
N ASP A 350 -4.09 9.14 -24.76
CA ASP A 350 -2.83 9.10 -25.51
C ASP A 350 -2.10 10.44 -25.56
#